data_AF-S8BRK7-F1
#
_entry.id   AF-S8BRK7-F1
#
_cell.length_a   1.000
_cell.length_b   1.000
_cell.length_c   1.000
_cell.angle_alpha   90.00
_cell.angle_beta   90.00
_cell.angle_gamma   90.00
#
_symmetry.space_group_name_H-M   'P 1'
#
loop_
_entity.id
_entity.type
_entity.pdbx_description
1 polymer ?
#
loop_
_entity_poly.entity_id
_entity_poly.type
_entity_poly.pdbx_seq_one_letter_code
_entity_poly.pdbx_strand_id
1 'polypeptide(L)'
;FKGHDMLAPFTAGWQTSDLNPLVIERSEGSYVYDVHGKKYLDSLAGLWCTALGGSEPRLVDAATKQLNKLPFYHSFWNRTTKPSLDLATELLDLFTANKMAKVFFTNSGSEANDSQV
;
A
#
# COMPACT_ATOMS: atom_id res chain seq x y z
N PHE A 1 -11.21 21.31 -6.33
CA PHE A 1 -12.15 20.18 -6.21
C PHE A 1 -13.01 20.31 -4.95
N LYS A 2 -13.60 21.49 -4.70
CA LYS A 2 -14.50 21.71 -3.56
C LYS A 2 -15.83 21.00 -3.83
N GLY A 3 -16.39 20.34 -2.82
CA GLY A 3 -17.61 19.54 -2.98
C GLY A 3 -17.41 18.31 -3.84
N HIS A 4 -16.24 17.67 -3.76
CA HIS A 4 -15.94 16.47 -4.55
C HIS A 4 -16.78 15.25 -4.13
N ASP A 5 -16.99 14.32 -5.06
CA ASP A 5 -17.88 13.16 -4.85
C ASP A 5 -17.26 12.02 -4.02
N MET A 6 -15.97 12.12 -3.65
CA MET A 6 -15.30 11.11 -2.81
C MET A 6 -15.73 11.21 -1.34
N LEU A 7 -16.11 10.07 -0.76
CA LEU A 7 -16.22 9.92 0.70
C LEU A 7 -14.83 9.69 1.30
N ALA A 8 -14.21 10.75 1.80
CA ALA A 8 -12.85 10.68 2.36
C ALA A 8 -12.84 9.99 3.74
N PRO A 9 -11.98 8.98 3.98
CA PRO A 9 -11.89 8.31 5.27
C PRO A 9 -11.42 9.29 6.36
N PHE A 10 -11.92 9.11 7.58
CA PHE A 10 -11.56 9.94 8.75
C PHE A 10 -11.66 11.45 8.50
N THR A 11 -12.63 11.89 7.69
CA THR A 11 -12.80 13.30 7.29
C THR A 11 -14.19 13.79 7.66
N ALA A 12 -14.29 14.96 8.29
CA ALA A 12 -15.57 15.55 8.63
C ALA A 12 -16.30 16.02 7.36
N GLY A 13 -17.59 15.73 7.23
CA GLY A 13 -18.33 15.97 5.97
C GLY A 13 -18.27 17.42 5.46
N TRP A 14 -18.27 18.40 6.36
CA TRP A 14 -18.14 19.82 5.97
C TRP A 14 -16.79 20.13 5.32
N GLN A 15 -15.71 19.42 5.65
CA GLN A 15 -14.40 19.63 5.00
C GLN A 15 -14.46 19.26 3.51
N THR A 16 -15.18 18.19 3.18
CA THR A 16 -15.41 17.76 1.80
C THR A 16 -16.32 18.74 1.05
N SER A 17 -17.39 19.22 1.68
CA SER A 17 -18.36 20.13 1.05
C SER A 17 -17.84 21.56 0.89
N ASP A 18 -17.12 22.07 1.89
CA ASP A 18 -16.89 23.51 2.04
C ASP A 18 -15.45 23.94 1.70
N LEU A 19 -14.49 23.02 1.70
CA LEU A 19 -13.08 23.31 1.43
C LEU A 19 -12.60 22.69 0.12
N ASN A 20 -11.50 23.22 -0.43
CA ASN A 20 -10.78 22.52 -1.49
C ASN A 20 -9.81 21.51 -0.87
N PRO A 21 -9.74 20.27 -1.38
CA PRO A 21 -8.76 19.30 -0.91
C PRO A 21 -7.35 19.69 -1.37
N LEU A 22 -6.35 19.27 -0.61
CA LEU A 22 -4.97 19.23 -1.08
C LEU A 22 -4.80 18.03 -2.01
N VAL A 23 -4.56 18.28 -3.29
CA VAL A 23 -4.41 17.22 -4.30
C VAL A 23 -2.93 16.97 -4.55
N ILE A 24 -2.46 15.79 -4.12
CA ILE A 24 -1.08 15.34 -4.36
C ILE A 24 -0.98 14.72 -5.77
N GLU A 25 0.02 15.14 -6.54
CA GLU A 25 0.23 14.73 -7.92
C GLU A 25 1.36 13.69 -8.06
N ARG A 26 2.49 13.89 -7.37
CA ARG A 26 3.66 13.00 -7.48
C ARG A 26 4.43 12.91 -6.17
N SER A 27 5.26 11.89 -6.07
CA SER A 27 6.15 11.65 -4.92
C SER A 27 7.58 11.32 -5.37
N GLU A 28 8.55 11.64 -4.53
CA GLU A 28 9.98 11.41 -4.78
C GLU A 28 10.72 11.28 -3.45
N GLY A 29 11.17 10.08 -3.11
CA GLY A 29 11.77 9.80 -1.81
C GLY A 29 10.79 10.15 -0.68
N SER A 30 11.23 10.92 0.31
CA SER A 30 10.39 11.37 1.42
C SER A 30 9.56 12.64 1.13
N TYR A 31 9.41 13.03 -0.14
CA TYR A 31 8.67 14.24 -0.51
C TYR A 31 7.49 13.93 -1.41
N VAL A 32 6.44 14.76 -1.28
CA VAL A 32 5.28 14.79 -2.17
C VAL A 32 5.10 16.18 -2.75
N TYR A 33 4.46 16.26 -3.91
CA TYR A 33 4.20 17.51 -4.61
C TYR A 33 2.72 17.59 -4.97
N ASP A 34 2.09 18.73 -4.72
CA ASP A 34 0.72 18.96 -5.15
C ASP A 34 0.63 19.30 -6.64
N VAL A 35 -0.60 19.34 -7.16
CA VAL A 35 -0.92 19.71 -8.56
C VAL A 35 -0.54 21.15 -8.93
N HIS A 36 -0.11 21.96 -7.96
CA HIS A 36 0.41 23.32 -8.17
C HIS A 36 1.94 23.35 -8.09
N GLY A 37 2.59 22.19 -7.96
CA GLY A 37 4.04 22.03 -7.89
C GLY A 37 4.66 22.31 -6.52
N LYS A 38 3.86 22.59 -5.48
CA LYS A 38 4.40 22.86 -4.14
C LYS A 38 4.87 21.56 -3.50
N LYS A 39 6.10 21.60 -2.96
CA LYS A 39 6.79 20.47 -2.32
C LYS A 39 6.47 20.41 -0.83
N TYR A 40 6.21 19.20 -0.33
CA TYR A 40 5.96 18.90 1.07
C TYR A 40 6.85 17.74 1.53
N LEU A 41 7.41 17.85 2.73
CA LEU A 41 8.02 16.70 3.40
C LEU A 41 6.90 15.78 3.89
N ASP A 42 6.91 14.53 3.44
CA ASP A 42 6.04 13.50 3.97
C ASP A 42 6.65 12.91 5.26
N SER A 43 6.41 13.60 6.37
CA SER A 43 6.91 13.18 7.69
C SER A 43 6.12 12.01 8.29
N LEU A 44 5.08 11.53 7.61
CA LEU A 44 4.21 10.46 8.09
C LEU A 44 4.34 9.16 7.27
N ALA A 45 5.17 9.16 6.22
CA ALA A 45 5.29 8.06 5.26
C ALA A 45 3.91 7.63 4.72
N GLY A 46 3.15 8.61 4.23
CA GLY A 46 1.77 8.51 3.78
C GLY A 46 0.83 8.29 4.96
N LEU A 47 0.73 7.03 5.35
CA LEU A 47 0.15 6.60 6.62
C LEU A 47 1.00 5.41 7.08
N TRP A 48 2.21 5.68 7.55
CA TRP A 48 3.09 4.69 8.20
C TRP A 48 3.45 3.51 7.26
N CYS A 49 3.38 3.68 5.93
CA CYS A 49 3.43 2.57 4.96
C CYS A 49 4.43 2.76 3.81
N THR A 50 4.88 3.99 3.51
CA THR A 50 5.81 4.26 2.41
C THR A 50 7.27 4.30 2.87
N ALA A 51 7.72 3.27 3.60
CA ALA A 51 9.05 3.25 4.24
C ALA A 51 10.24 3.38 3.27
N LEU A 52 10.07 2.97 2.01
CA LEU A 52 11.09 3.09 0.96
C LEU A 52 11.01 4.42 0.18
N GLY A 53 10.09 5.31 0.56
CA GLY A 53 9.81 6.55 -0.14
C GLY A 53 8.94 6.37 -1.39
N GLY A 54 8.49 7.50 -1.92
CA GLY A 54 7.69 7.59 -3.14
C GLY A 54 8.51 7.37 -4.41
N SER A 55 7.89 6.73 -5.39
CA SER A 55 8.45 6.47 -6.72
C SER A 55 9.75 5.65 -6.74
N GLU A 56 9.91 4.67 -5.84
CA GLU A 56 11.06 3.75 -5.82
C GLU A 56 11.09 2.89 -7.12
N PRO A 57 12.09 3.10 -8.01
CA PRO A 57 12.10 2.47 -9.34
C PRO A 57 12.13 0.94 -9.29
N ARG A 58 12.77 0.34 -8.28
CA ARG A 58 12.84 -1.13 -8.14
C ARG A 58 11.46 -1.74 -7.89
N LEU A 59 10.61 -1.07 -7.11
CA LEU A 59 9.25 -1.55 -6.85
C LEU A 59 8.38 -1.44 -8.09
N VAL A 60 8.51 -0.33 -8.83
CA VAL A 60 7.78 -0.13 -10.10
C VAL A 60 8.16 -1.21 -11.11
N ASP A 61 9.45 -1.45 -11.31
CA ASP A 61 9.94 -2.48 -12.24
C ASP A 61 9.46 -3.89 -11.85
N ALA A 62 9.55 -4.25 -10.56
CA ALA A 62 9.07 -5.54 -10.07
C ALA A 62 7.55 -5.72 -10.28
N ALA A 63 6.76 -4.69 -9.96
CA ALA A 63 5.31 -4.70 -10.16
C ALA A 63 4.95 -4.79 -11.65
N THR A 64 5.56 -3.98 -12.51
CA THR A 64 5.31 -4.00 -13.97
C THR A 64 5.66 -5.35 -14.58
N LYS A 65 6.80 -5.95 -14.20
CA LYS A 65 7.18 -7.30 -14.66
C LYS A 65 6.15 -8.35 -14.28
N GLN A 66 5.68 -8.34 -13.02
CA GLN A 66 4.68 -9.30 -12.57
C GLN A 66 3.32 -9.05 -13.23
N LEU A 67 2.88 -7.80 -13.35
CA LEU A 67 1.62 -7.45 -14.02
C LEU A 67 1.63 -7.87 -15.49
N ASN A 68 2.73 -7.68 -16.22
CA ASN A 68 2.85 -8.14 -17.61
C ASN A 68 2.85 -9.68 -17.74
N LYS A 69 3.31 -10.39 -16.71
CA LYS A 69 3.39 -11.86 -16.70
C LYS A 69 2.08 -12.52 -16.27
N LEU A 70 1.53 -12.09 -15.14
CA LEU A 70 0.30 -12.60 -14.55
C LEU A 70 -0.22 -11.57 -13.54
N PRO A 71 -1.19 -10.71 -13.93
CA PRO A 71 -1.73 -9.67 -13.05
C PRO A 71 -2.44 -10.24 -11.82
N PHE A 72 -3.14 -11.37 -11.99
CA PHE A 72 -3.91 -12.00 -10.93
C PHE A 72 -4.23 -13.47 -11.25
N TYR A 73 -4.16 -14.32 -10.23
CA TYR A 73 -4.80 -15.63 -10.19
C TYR A 73 -5.09 -15.99 -8.73
N HIS A 74 -6.12 -16.80 -8.48
CA HIS A 74 -6.57 -17.10 -7.12
C HIS A 74 -5.63 -18.05 -6.36
N SER A 75 -5.73 -18.07 -5.03
CA SER A 75 -4.98 -19.00 -4.16
C SER A 75 -5.80 -20.15 -3.54
N PHE A 76 -7.04 -20.38 -4.03
CA PHE A 76 -7.88 -21.47 -3.56
C PHE A 76 -7.43 -22.86 -4.05
N TRP A 77 -7.74 -23.88 -3.24
CA TRP A 77 -7.54 -25.30 -3.55
C TRP A 77 -6.12 -25.65 -4.01
N ASN A 78 -5.10 -25.18 -3.30
CA ASN A 78 -3.68 -25.44 -3.60
C ASN A 78 -3.22 -24.96 -4.99
N ARG A 79 -3.81 -23.88 -5.49
CA ARG A 79 -3.27 -23.09 -6.60
C ARG A 79 -2.62 -21.86 -5.99
N THR A 80 -1.53 -21.37 -6.57
CA THR A 80 -0.85 -20.17 -6.06
C THR A 80 0.09 -19.60 -7.11
N THR A 81 0.80 -18.52 -6.76
CA THR A 81 1.81 -17.88 -7.60
C THR A 81 3.20 -18.03 -6.99
N LYS A 82 4.25 -18.05 -7.82
CA LYS A 82 5.63 -18.09 -7.34
C LYS A 82 5.95 -16.95 -6.35
N PRO A 83 5.58 -15.68 -6.62
CA PRO A 83 5.83 -14.59 -5.66
C PRO A 83 5.22 -14.83 -4.27
N SER A 84 4.02 -15.42 -4.19
CA SER A 84 3.39 -15.73 -2.91
C SER A 84 4.16 -16.81 -2.13
N LEU A 85 4.70 -17.82 -2.81
CA LEU A 85 5.50 -18.88 -2.18
C LEU A 85 6.87 -18.36 -1.71
N ASP A 86 7.53 -17.55 -2.55
CA ASP A 86 8.81 -16.91 -2.21
C ASP A 86 8.62 -16.02 -0.98
N LEU A 87 7.62 -15.12 -1.00
CA LEU A 87 7.34 -14.20 0.11
C LEU A 87 6.96 -14.93 1.40
N ALA A 88 6.18 -16.02 1.32
CA ALA A 88 5.83 -16.79 2.51
C ALA A 88 7.08 -17.40 3.18
N THR A 89 8.05 -17.82 2.38
CA THR A 89 9.32 -18.36 2.88
C THR A 89 10.17 -17.24 3.50
N GLU A 90 10.34 -16.13 2.78
CA GLU A 90 11.11 -14.98 3.26
C GLU A 90 10.57 -14.41 4.58
N LEU A 91 9.24 -14.33 4.74
CA LEU A 91 8.63 -13.86 5.99
C LEU A 91 8.94 -14.79 7.17
N LEU A 92 8.87 -16.10 6.97
CA LEU A 92 9.17 -17.07 8.04
C LEU A 92 10.65 -17.06 8.43
N ASP A 93 11.54 -16.81 7.47
CA ASP A 93 12.98 -16.69 7.72
C ASP A 93 13.34 -15.35 8.40
N LEU A 94 12.62 -14.27 8.08
CA LEU A 94 12.86 -12.93 8.62
C LEU A 94 12.40 -12.81 10.08
N PHE A 95 11.22 -13.33 10.41
CA PHE A 95 10.59 -13.15 11.71
C PHE A 95 10.86 -14.34 12.65
N THR A 96 12.02 -14.31 13.30
CA THR A 96 12.54 -15.44 14.11
C THR A 96 12.30 -15.32 15.62
N ALA A 97 11.79 -14.16 16.09
CA ALA A 97 11.59 -13.90 17.52
C ALA A 97 10.67 -14.94 18.20
N ASN A 98 9.70 -15.46 17.46
CA ASN A 98 8.90 -16.61 17.84
C ASN A 98 8.80 -17.56 16.65
N LYS A 99 8.72 -18.87 16.92
CA LYS A 99 8.60 -19.87 15.85
C LYS A 99 7.24 -19.75 15.16
N MET A 100 7.24 -19.25 13.92
CA MET A 100 6.06 -19.25 13.04
C MET A 100 6.13 -20.42 12.05
N ALA A 101 4.98 -20.87 11.55
CA ALA A 101 4.88 -22.08 10.70
C ALA A 101 4.28 -21.84 9.32
N LYS A 102 3.34 -20.89 9.19
CA LYS A 102 2.60 -20.62 7.96
C LYS A 102 2.26 -19.13 7.87
N VAL A 103 2.08 -18.66 6.64
CA VAL A 103 1.65 -17.30 6.32
C VAL A 103 0.29 -17.37 5.63
N PHE A 104 -0.64 -16.52 6.07
CA PHE A 104 -1.91 -16.27 5.42
C PHE A 104 -1.93 -14.81 4.95
N PHE A 105 -2.21 -14.57 3.68
CA PHE A 105 -2.15 -13.23 3.08
C PHE A 105 -3.52 -12.58 3.03
N THR A 106 -3.58 -11.32 3.44
CA THR A 106 -4.73 -10.42 3.32
C THR A 106 -4.28 -9.08 2.72
N ASN A 107 -5.21 -8.16 2.44
CA ASN A 107 -4.93 -6.87 1.80
C ASN A 107 -4.89 -5.71 2.79
N SER A 108 -5.25 -5.91 4.06
CA SER A 108 -5.20 -4.87 5.08
C SER A 108 -4.88 -5.40 6.47
N GLY A 109 -4.43 -4.50 7.35
CA GLY A 109 -4.24 -4.81 8.77
C GLY A 109 -5.55 -5.19 9.47
N SER A 110 -6.68 -4.61 9.07
CA SER A 110 -7.99 -4.98 9.61
C SER A 110 -8.36 -6.42 9.26
N GLU A 111 -8.23 -6.83 7.99
CA GLU A 111 -8.47 -8.22 7.57
C GLU A 111 -7.49 -9.20 8.24
N ALA A 112 -6.24 -8.78 8.46
CA ALA A 112 -5.28 -9.59 9.19
C ALA A 112 -5.75 -9.83 10.63
N ASN A 113 -6.22 -8.80 11.33
CA ASN A 113 -6.77 -8.93 12.69
C ASN A 113 -8.05 -9.74 12.71
N ASP A 114 -8.97 -9.54 11.77
CA ASP A 114 -10.20 -10.33 11.65
C ASP A 114 -9.90 -11.82 11.39
N SER A 115 -8.79 -12.13 10.73
CA SER A 115 -8.34 -13.53 10.53
C SER A 115 -7.66 -14.15 11.74
N GLN A 116 -7.22 -13.33 12.72
CA GLN A 116 -6.60 -13.83 13.96
C GLN A 116 -7.63 -14.28 15.00
N VAL A 117 -8.83 -13.69 14.99
CA VAL A 117 -9.91 -13.95 15.95
C VAL A 117 -10.83 -15.08 15.50
#